data_AF-A0A075I9E2-F1
#
_entry.id   AF-A0A075I9E2-F1
#
_cell.length_a   1.000
_cell.length_b   1.000
_cell.length_c   1.000
_cell.angle_alpha   90.00
_cell.angle_beta   90.00
_cell.angle_gamma   90.00
#
_symmetry.space_group_name_H-M   'P 1'
#
loop_
_entity.id
_entity.type
_entity.pdbx_description
1 polymer ?
#
loop_
_entity_poly.entity_id
_entity_poly.type
_entity_poly.pdbx_seq_one_letter_code
_entity_poly.pdbx_strand_id
1 'polypeptide(L)'
;MLKWDDIFRPFSNLKSVNLSSLNRIYEMNTFYRILSFDGLELTDSGNVVQSHLDSSLPKNKTVAIPEPFTFTELHTSKQFKEKEDFIINLAKMLRIEIDSLVESGFEVIQLLAPSIAYNKEVDFGIVSDALKIITNGLKAKTILHTYFGDVSKKIESLFGLACFRLGIRYYYNTSKFYTKTQFFRQITHSWYNQFFQYGN
;
A
#
# COMPACT_ATOMS: atom_id res chain seq x y z
N MET A 1 -7.98 8.00 11.69
CA MET A 1 -8.51 7.27 10.53
C MET A 1 -8.28 8.16 9.32
N LEU A 2 -8.03 7.63 8.12
CA LEU A 2 -8.05 8.47 6.91
C LEU A 2 -9.50 8.90 6.67
N LYS A 3 -9.74 10.16 6.32
CA LYS A 3 -11.10 10.73 6.10
C LYS A 3 -11.74 10.33 4.76
N TRP A 4 -11.30 9.23 4.12
CA TRP A 4 -11.45 9.06 2.66
C TRP A 4 -12.14 7.75 2.26
N ASP A 5 -12.89 7.83 1.15
CA ASP A 5 -13.58 6.70 0.52
C ASP A 5 -12.60 5.70 -0.15
N ASP A 6 -11.41 6.16 -0.56
CA ASP A 6 -10.34 5.34 -1.13
C ASP A 6 -8.93 5.78 -0.65
N ILE A 7 -7.97 4.84 -0.61
CA ILE A 7 -6.61 5.07 -0.08
C ILE A 7 -5.74 5.96 -0.98
N PHE A 8 -6.08 6.09 -2.25
CA PHE A 8 -5.29 6.85 -3.24
C PHE A 8 -5.72 8.32 -3.28
N ARG A 9 -6.93 8.62 -2.82
CA ARG A 9 -7.53 9.94 -2.88
C ARG A 9 -6.66 11.08 -2.35
N PRO A 10 -5.90 10.96 -1.24
CA PRO A 10 -4.98 12.01 -0.81
C PRO A 10 -4.07 12.52 -1.94
N PHE A 11 -3.55 11.61 -2.77
CA PHE A 11 -2.61 11.91 -3.85
C PHE A 11 -3.24 12.69 -5.01
N SER A 12 -4.57 12.88 -5.05
CA SER A 12 -5.18 13.81 -6.00
C SER A 12 -4.87 15.28 -5.75
N ASN A 13 -4.33 15.62 -4.57
CA ASN A 13 -3.95 16.99 -4.24
C ASN A 13 -2.55 17.37 -4.77
N LEU A 14 -1.80 16.40 -5.31
CA LEU A 14 -0.54 16.67 -5.99
C LEU A 14 -0.79 17.46 -7.28
N LYS A 15 -0.03 18.52 -7.50
CA LYS A 15 -0.19 19.40 -8.68
C LYS A 15 0.03 18.66 -10.01
N SER A 16 0.84 17.61 -10.00
CA SER A 16 1.18 16.79 -11.16
C SER A 16 0.17 15.68 -11.46
N VAL A 17 -0.90 15.59 -10.67
CA VAL A 17 -1.90 14.52 -10.74
C VAL A 17 -3.22 15.03 -11.31
N ASN A 18 -3.71 14.33 -12.34
CA ASN A 18 -5.03 14.55 -12.91
C ASN A 18 -6.00 13.45 -12.47
N LEU A 19 -7.27 13.81 -12.26
CA LEU A 19 -8.34 12.85 -11.99
C LEU A 19 -8.88 12.23 -13.28
N SER A 20 -9.04 10.92 -13.30
CA SER A 20 -9.62 10.16 -14.41
C SER A 20 -10.97 9.54 -14.03
N SER A 21 -11.40 8.47 -14.70
CA SER A 21 -12.64 7.75 -14.43
C SER A 21 -12.64 7.06 -13.05
N LEU A 22 -13.83 6.72 -12.56
CA LEU A 22 -13.96 5.75 -11.48
C LEU A 22 -13.76 4.36 -12.05
N ASN A 23 -13.08 3.51 -11.29
CA ASN A 23 -12.95 2.10 -11.61
C ASN A 23 -13.24 1.26 -10.37
N ARG A 24 -13.56 -0.01 -10.60
CA ARG A 24 -13.74 -0.99 -9.54
C ARG A 24 -12.38 -1.49 -9.07
N ILE A 25 -12.20 -1.62 -7.76
CA ILE A 25 -11.00 -2.26 -7.20
C ILE A 25 -11.15 -3.77 -7.40
N TYR A 26 -10.50 -4.30 -8.44
CA TYR A 26 -10.58 -5.72 -8.83
C TYR A 26 -12.03 -6.21 -8.97
N GLU A 27 -12.35 -7.40 -8.44
CA GLU A 27 -13.69 -7.98 -8.42
C GLU A 27 -14.58 -7.46 -7.25
N MET A 28 -14.11 -6.50 -6.45
CA MET A 28 -14.81 -6.07 -5.24
C MET A 28 -15.90 -5.04 -5.56
N ASN A 29 -16.93 -4.89 -4.72
CA ASN A 29 -17.95 -3.83 -4.89
C ASN A 29 -17.48 -2.45 -4.37
N THR A 30 -16.17 -2.19 -4.42
CA THR A 30 -15.54 -0.93 -3.99
C THR A 30 -14.99 -0.21 -5.20
N PHE A 31 -15.23 1.10 -5.28
CA PHE A 31 -14.75 1.95 -6.37
C PHE A 31 -13.63 2.87 -5.89
N TYR A 32 -12.73 3.21 -6.79
CA TYR A 32 -11.69 4.20 -6.56
C TYR A 32 -11.57 5.11 -7.78
N ARG A 33 -11.00 6.29 -7.57
CA ARG A 33 -10.69 7.24 -8.64
C ARG A 33 -9.32 6.95 -9.20
N ILE A 34 -9.23 6.67 -10.51
CA ILE A 34 -7.93 6.56 -11.17
C ILE A 34 -7.28 7.95 -11.18
N LEU A 35 -6.02 8.01 -10.77
CA LEU A 35 -5.13 9.15 -10.87
C LEU A 35 -4.17 8.97 -12.06
N SER A 36 -3.98 10.02 -12.85
CA SER A 36 -2.99 10.08 -13.93
C SER A 36 -1.84 11.00 -13.52
N PHE A 37 -0.64 10.45 -13.44
CA PHE A 37 0.58 11.18 -13.08
C PHE A 37 1.24 11.72 -14.35
N ASP A 38 0.78 12.89 -14.79
CA ASP A 38 1.16 13.49 -16.08
C ASP A 38 2.24 14.58 -15.96
N GLY A 39 2.55 15.05 -14.74
CA GLY A 39 3.61 16.03 -14.50
C GLY A 39 5.00 15.43 -14.27
N LEU A 40 6.06 16.23 -14.49
CA LEU A 40 7.47 15.80 -14.40
C LEU A 40 7.95 15.47 -12.97
N GLU A 41 7.35 16.09 -11.95
CA GLU A 41 7.69 15.84 -10.55
C GLU A 41 6.49 15.22 -9.82
N LEU A 42 6.68 14.00 -9.31
CA LEU A 42 5.67 13.31 -8.48
C LEU A 42 5.69 13.81 -7.02
N THR A 43 6.76 14.49 -6.61
CA THR A 43 7.08 14.76 -5.21
C THR A 43 6.68 16.16 -4.79
N ASP A 44 6.04 16.27 -3.63
CA ASP A 44 5.89 17.53 -2.89
C ASP A 44 6.67 17.48 -1.56
N SER A 45 6.35 18.35 -0.61
CA SER A 45 7.02 18.42 0.70
C SER A 45 6.67 17.28 1.68
N GLY A 46 5.91 16.25 1.28
CA GLY A 46 5.65 15.08 2.12
C GLY A 46 4.48 15.23 3.10
N ASN A 47 3.45 15.98 2.75
CA ASN A 47 2.32 16.24 3.66
C ASN A 47 0.97 15.76 3.11
N VAL A 48 0.97 15.05 1.98
CA VAL A 48 -0.26 14.59 1.36
C VAL A 48 -0.96 13.59 2.26
N VAL A 49 -0.29 12.56 2.76
CA VAL A 49 -0.95 11.54 3.58
C VAL A 49 -1.33 12.13 4.94
N GLN A 50 -0.41 12.89 5.54
CA GLN A 50 -0.58 13.42 6.90
C GLN A 50 -1.71 14.44 7.03
N SER A 51 -1.83 15.39 6.09
CA SER A 51 -2.90 16.41 6.09
C SER A 51 -4.31 15.80 6.04
N HIS A 52 -4.40 14.51 5.70
CA HIS A 52 -5.61 13.75 5.50
C HIS A 52 -5.91 12.75 6.61
N LEU A 53 -5.06 12.69 7.63
CA LEU A 53 -5.27 11.89 8.83
C LEU A 53 -6.14 12.64 9.84
N ASP A 54 -7.03 11.90 10.49
CA ASP A 54 -7.79 12.41 11.63
C ASP A 54 -6.86 12.76 12.80
N SER A 55 -6.96 13.99 13.30
CA SER A 55 -6.18 14.51 14.42
C SER A 55 -6.48 13.82 15.75
N SER A 56 -7.61 13.10 15.85
CA SER A 56 -8.01 12.34 17.05
C SER A 56 -7.33 10.98 17.20
N LEU A 57 -6.44 10.59 16.27
CA LEU A 57 -5.75 9.29 16.28
C LEU A 57 -4.95 9.04 17.58
N PRO A 58 -5.02 7.82 18.16
CA PRO A 58 -4.31 7.46 19.39
C PRO A 58 -2.79 7.55 19.26
N LYS A 59 -2.08 7.58 20.39
CA LYS A 59 -0.63 7.86 20.47
C LYS A 59 0.27 6.88 19.70
N ASN A 60 -0.13 5.61 19.60
CA ASN A 60 0.63 4.54 18.94
C ASN A 60 0.18 4.46 17.48
N LYS A 61 0.69 5.36 16.64
CA LYS A 61 0.12 5.60 15.32
C LYS A 61 0.67 4.59 14.30
N THR A 62 -0.21 3.71 13.85
CA THR A 62 -0.04 2.94 12.61
C THR A 62 -0.75 3.69 11.49
N VAL A 63 -0.12 3.80 10.32
CA VAL A 63 -0.74 4.36 9.11
C VAL A 63 -0.66 3.35 7.98
N ALA A 64 -1.73 3.29 7.18
CA ALA A 64 -1.78 2.49 5.96
C ALA A 64 -1.48 3.39 4.75
N ILE A 65 -0.63 2.89 3.85
CA ILE A 65 -0.20 3.57 2.63
C ILE A 65 -0.22 2.54 1.49
N PRO A 66 -0.61 2.91 0.26
CA PRO A 66 -0.49 2.02 -0.88
C PRO A 66 0.96 1.58 -1.12
N GLU A 67 1.15 0.30 -1.42
CA GLU A 67 2.44 -0.22 -1.86
C GLU A 67 2.71 0.18 -3.33
N PRO A 68 3.96 0.52 -3.73
CA PRO A 68 4.28 1.06 -5.06
C PRO A 68 3.79 0.23 -6.26
N PHE A 69 3.96 -1.09 -6.24
CA PHE A 69 3.48 -1.96 -7.30
C PHE A 69 1.95 -1.91 -7.38
N THR A 70 1.24 -2.05 -6.25
CA THR A 70 -0.22 -1.87 -6.24
C THR A 70 -0.65 -0.49 -6.73
N PHE A 71 0.05 0.56 -6.33
CA PHE A 71 -0.25 1.92 -6.76
C PHE A 71 -0.17 1.99 -8.29
N THR A 72 0.92 1.50 -8.88
CA THR A 72 1.13 1.45 -10.33
C THR A 72 0.05 0.64 -11.04
N GLU A 73 -0.33 -0.52 -10.52
CA GLU A 73 -1.36 -1.39 -11.14
C GLU A 73 -2.73 -0.72 -11.27
N LEU A 74 -3.02 0.24 -10.40
CA LEU A 74 -4.32 0.87 -10.31
C LEU A 74 -4.34 2.26 -10.97
N HIS A 75 -3.19 2.77 -11.42
CA HIS A 75 -3.03 4.16 -11.85
C HIS A 75 -2.28 4.26 -13.18
N THR A 76 -2.29 5.43 -13.79
CA THR A 76 -1.66 5.65 -15.10
C THR A 76 -0.63 6.76 -15.03
N SER A 77 0.31 6.76 -15.97
CA SER A 77 1.20 7.88 -16.23
C SER A 77 1.46 8.01 -17.72
N LYS A 78 1.59 9.25 -18.21
CA LYS A 78 2.08 9.54 -19.57
C LYS A 78 3.58 9.83 -19.61
N GLN A 79 4.20 10.05 -18.46
CA GLN A 79 5.61 10.45 -18.33
C GLN A 79 6.54 9.24 -18.33
N PHE A 80 6.12 8.13 -17.73
CA PHE A 80 6.92 6.91 -17.65
C PHE A 80 6.53 5.96 -18.79
N LYS A 81 7.50 5.65 -19.66
CA LYS A 81 7.32 4.69 -20.76
C LYS A 81 7.35 3.26 -20.25
N GLU A 82 8.25 2.98 -19.33
CA GLU A 82 8.38 1.69 -18.67
C GLU A 82 7.65 1.70 -17.33
N LYS A 83 6.99 0.60 -17.01
CA LYS A 83 6.20 0.45 -15.79
C LYS A 83 7.09 0.44 -14.55
N GLU A 84 8.27 -0.14 -14.69
CA GLU A 84 9.31 -0.24 -13.65
C GLU A 84 9.77 1.16 -13.22
N ASP A 85 9.96 2.07 -14.18
CA ASP A 85 10.29 3.46 -13.89
C ASP A 85 9.17 4.15 -13.11
N PHE A 86 7.91 3.88 -13.45
CA PHE A 86 6.77 4.43 -12.71
C PHE A 86 6.72 3.92 -11.27
N ILE A 87 6.93 2.61 -11.06
CA ILE A 87 7.00 1.98 -9.73
C ILE A 87 8.08 2.63 -8.87
N ILE A 88 9.29 2.80 -9.42
CA ILE A 88 10.41 3.37 -8.68
C ILE A 88 10.18 4.85 -8.33
N ASN A 89 9.59 5.64 -9.23
CA ASN A 89 9.29 7.03 -8.95
C ASN A 89 8.16 7.19 -7.92
N LEU A 90 7.13 6.32 -7.96
CA LEU A 90 6.13 6.26 -6.89
C LEU A 90 6.75 5.84 -5.55
N ALA A 91 7.68 4.89 -5.52
CA ALA A 91 8.39 4.51 -4.31
C ALA A 91 9.17 5.68 -3.69
N LYS A 92 9.84 6.49 -4.51
CA LYS A 92 10.55 7.72 -4.06
C LYS A 92 9.59 8.76 -3.51
N MET A 93 8.44 8.98 -4.18
CA MET A 93 7.40 9.89 -3.70
C MET A 93 6.82 9.44 -2.36
N LEU A 94 6.43 8.17 -2.25
CA LEU A 94 5.90 7.59 -1.02
C LEU A 94 6.92 7.62 0.11
N ARG A 95 8.21 7.53 -0.21
CA ARG A 95 9.26 7.60 0.80
C ARG A 95 9.27 8.96 1.52
N ILE A 96 9.10 10.06 0.79
CA ILE A 96 9.04 11.41 1.36
C ILE A 96 7.82 11.55 2.30
N GLU A 97 6.67 11.05 1.87
CA GLU A 97 5.45 11.00 2.71
C GLU A 97 5.67 10.17 3.98
N ILE A 98 6.32 9.03 3.85
CA ILE A 98 6.62 8.13 4.98
C ILE A 98 7.59 8.80 5.96
N ASP A 99 8.63 9.48 5.49
CA ASP A 99 9.58 10.17 6.38
C ASP A 99 8.88 11.24 7.22
N SER A 100 8.04 12.07 6.60
CA SER A 100 7.22 13.09 7.30
C SER A 100 6.28 12.48 8.34
N LEU A 101 5.65 11.35 8.03
CA LEU A 101 4.84 10.60 8.99
C LEU A 101 5.69 10.07 10.16
N VAL A 102 6.87 9.53 9.89
CA VAL A 102 7.77 9.04 10.95
C VAL A 102 8.26 10.19 11.84
N GLU A 103 8.61 11.33 11.27
CA GLU A 103 8.94 12.55 12.01
C GLU A 103 7.79 13.03 12.89
N SER A 104 6.55 12.81 12.43
CA SER A 104 5.32 13.11 13.17
C SER A 104 4.91 12.04 14.20
N GLY A 105 5.75 11.02 14.42
CA GLY A 105 5.60 10.02 15.46
C GLY A 105 4.87 8.74 15.06
N PHE A 106 4.70 8.46 13.76
CA PHE A 106 4.20 7.16 13.30
C PHE A 106 5.27 6.08 13.43
N GLU A 107 4.99 5.02 14.20
CA GLU A 107 5.96 3.95 14.50
C GLU A 107 5.82 2.74 13.56
N VAL A 108 4.66 2.61 12.91
CA VAL A 108 4.35 1.48 12.03
C VAL A 108 3.72 1.98 10.72
N ILE A 109 4.32 1.59 9.60
CA ILE A 109 3.82 1.83 8.25
C ILE A 109 3.30 0.53 7.67
N GLN A 110 2.01 0.45 7.38
CA GLN A 110 1.39 -0.69 6.71
C GLN A 110 1.29 -0.43 5.22
N LEU A 111 2.08 -1.14 4.42
CA LEU A 111 2.08 -1.07 2.96
C LEU A 111 1.00 -2.01 2.40
N LEU A 112 -0.01 -1.45 1.77
CA LEU A 112 -1.14 -2.21 1.21
C LEU A 112 -0.80 -2.70 -0.19
N ALA A 113 -0.67 -4.01 -0.34
CA ALA A 113 -0.20 -4.66 -1.57
C ALA A 113 -1.18 -5.73 -2.11
N PRO A 114 -2.49 -5.42 -2.30
CA PRO A 114 -3.44 -6.36 -2.86
C PRO A 114 -3.09 -6.85 -4.27
N SER A 115 -2.45 -6.03 -5.11
CA SER A 115 -2.07 -6.47 -6.47
C SER A 115 -1.07 -7.62 -6.46
N ILE A 116 -0.19 -7.69 -5.45
CA ILE A 116 0.76 -8.81 -5.32
C ILE A 116 0.01 -10.13 -5.12
N ALA A 117 -1.09 -10.11 -4.36
CA ALA A 117 -1.93 -11.27 -4.16
C ALA A 117 -2.83 -11.55 -5.36
N TYR A 118 -3.47 -10.51 -5.89
CA TYR A 118 -4.49 -10.60 -6.94
C TYR A 118 -3.90 -11.02 -8.30
N ASN A 119 -2.79 -10.42 -8.71
CA ASN A 119 -2.19 -10.70 -10.02
C ASN A 119 -1.48 -12.05 -10.02
N LYS A 120 -1.57 -12.82 -11.12
CA LYS A 120 -0.86 -14.10 -11.24
C LYS A 120 0.65 -13.88 -11.33
N GLU A 121 1.05 -13.03 -12.25
CA GLU A 121 2.45 -12.67 -12.50
C GLU A 121 2.80 -11.39 -11.73
N VAL A 122 3.91 -11.46 -10.99
CA VAL A 122 4.46 -10.34 -10.23
C VAL A 122 5.97 -10.40 -10.42
N ASP A 123 6.55 -9.30 -10.91
CA ASP A 123 8.00 -9.14 -10.90
C ASP A 123 8.44 -8.78 -9.48
N PHE A 124 8.99 -9.76 -8.76
CA PHE A 124 9.47 -9.56 -7.39
C PHE A 124 10.81 -8.80 -7.33
N GLY A 125 11.55 -8.70 -8.43
CA GLY A 125 12.75 -7.87 -8.53
C GLY A 125 12.38 -6.40 -8.34
N ILE A 126 11.46 -5.89 -9.16
CA ILE A 126 11.02 -4.49 -9.07
C ILE A 126 10.30 -4.17 -7.75
N VAL A 127 9.48 -5.10 -7.23
CA VAL A 127 8.85 -4.96 -5.91
C VAL A 127 9.91 -4.85 -4.81
N SER A 128 10.95 -5.70 -4.86
CA SER A 128 12.04 -5.67 -3.89
C SER A 128 12.78 -4.32 -3.92
N ASP A 129 13.09 -3.80 -5.11
CA ASP A 129 13.80 -2.53 -5.25
C ASP A 129 12.96 -1.34 -4.77
N ALA A 130 11.66 -1.33 -5.08
CA ALA A 130 10.73 -0.32 -4.57
C ALA A 130 10.61 -0.36 -3.04
N LEU A 131 10.53 -1.54 -2.44
CA LEU A 131 10.48 -1.70 -0.98
C LEU A 131 11.80 -1.30 -0.31
N LYS A 132 12.95 -1.55 -0.94
CA LYS A 132 14.25 -1.05 -0.42
C LYS A 132 14.28 0.48 -0.39
N ILE A 133 13.75 1.17 -1.40
CA ILE A 133 13.66 2.64 -1.40
C ILE A 133 12.83 3.12 -0.20
N ILE A 134 11.69 2.48 0.05
CA ILE A 134 10.81 2.83 1.17
C ILE A 134 11.47 2.54 2.53
N THR A 135 12.17 1.42 2.67
CA THR A 135 12.60 0.92 3.98
C THR A 135 14.03 1.28 4.38
N ASN A 136 14.90 1.62 3.43
CA ASN A 136 16.33 1.85 3.72
C ASN A 136 16.52 3.03 4.70
N GLY A 137 17.09 2.76 5.88
CA GLY A 137 17.30 3.76 6.94
C GLY A 137 16.01 4.23 7.63
N LEU A 138 14.86 3.61 7.35
CA LEU A 138 13.59 3.97 7.98
C LEU A 138 13.55 3.48 9.43
N LYS A 139 13.23 4.38 10.36
CA LYS A 139 13.13 4.04 11.80
C LYS A 139 11.85 3.31 12.16
N ALA A 140 10.75 3.57 11.44
CA ALA A 140 9.48 2.90 11.66
C ALA A 140 9.49 1.46 11.14
N LYS A 141 8.69 0.61 11.78
CA LYS A 141 8.47 -0.77 11.34
C LYS A 141 7.57 -0.79 10.11
N THR A 142 7.88 -1.62 9.13
CA THR A 142 7.04 -1.79 7.94
C THR A 142 6.32 -3.13 7.93
N ILE A 143 5.05 -3.12 7.52
CA ILE A 143 4.23 -4.32 7.35
C ILE A 143 3.75 -4.37 5.91
N LEU A 144 4.20 -5.35 5.12
CA LEU A 144 3.65 -5.59 3.78
C LEU A 144 2.36 -6.39 3.91
N HIS A 145 1.21 -5.80 3.62
CA HIS A 145 -0.10 -6.41 3.79
C HIS A 145 -0.75 -6.78 2.45
N THR A 146 -0.80 -8.08 2.17
CA THR A 146 -1.41 -8.64 0.96
C THR A 146 -2.83 -9.15 1.26
N TYR A 147 -3.79 -8.84 0.39
CA TYR A 147 -5.19 -9.26 0.51
C TYR A 147 -5.85 -9.34 -0.88
N PHE A 148 -7.09 -9.85 -0.95
CA PHE A 148 -7.86 -10.07 -2.19
C PHE A 148 -7.33 -11.14 -3.17
N GLY A 149 -6.34 -11.94 -2.77
CA GLY A 149 -5.87 -13.07 -3.59
C GLY A 149 -5.08 -14.10 -2.79
N ASP A 150 -4.74 -15.21 -3.47
CA ASP A 150 -3.89 -16.27 -2.91
C ASP A 150 -2.41 -15.99 -3.18
N VAL A 151 -1.61 -16.05 -2.12
CA VAL A 151 -0.15 -15.86 -2.15
C VAL A 151 0.63 -17.16 -1.95
N SER A 152 -0.05 -18.31 -1.86
CA SER A 152 0.58 -19.62 -1.59
C SER A 152 1.74 -19.92 -2.54
N LYS A 153 1.58 -19.64 -3.84
CA LYS A 153 2.61 -19.83 -4.88
C LYS A 153 3.71 -18.76 -4.89
N LYS A 154 3.56 -17.68 -4.12
CA LYS A 154 4.45 -16.51 -4.08
C LYS A 154 5.18 -16.37 -2.75
N ILE A 155 4.96 -17.30 -1.82
CA ILE A 155 5.38 -17.18 -0.42
C ILE A 155 6.90 -17.04 -0.29
N GLU A 156 7.68 -17.77 -1.09
CA GLU A 156 9.15 -17.74 -1.04
C GLU A 156 9.67 -16.37 -1.46
N SER A 157 9.14 -15.83 -2.55
CA SER A 157 9.47 -14.47 -3.01
C SER A 157 9.11 -13.42 -1.97
N LEU A 158 7.96 -13.56 -1.29
CA LEU A 158 7.52 -12.62 -0.25
C LEU A 158 8.45 -12.62 0.98
N PHE A 159 9.01 -13.76 1.38
CA PHE A 159 9.96 -13.84 2.49
C PHE A 159 11.30 -13.17 2.18
N GLY A 160 11.66 -13.00 0.90
CA GLY A 160 12.88 -12.33 0.47
C GLY A 160 12.80 -10.79 0.40
N LEU A 161 11.64 -10.20 0.69
CA LEU A 161 11.42 -8.76 0.53
C LEU A 161 11.92 -7.96 1.74
N ALA A 162 12.38 -6.73 1.46
CA ALA A 162 12.81 -5.76 2.46
C ALA A 162 11.61 -5.17 3.23
N CYS A 163 10.97 -5.96 4.10
CA CYS A 163 9.92 -5.51 5.00
C CYS A 163 10.09 -6.14 6.39
N PHE A 164 9.71 -5.42 7.45
CA PHE A 164 9.90 -5.94 8.82
C PHE A 164 8.94 -7.10 9.13
N ARG A 165 7.71 -7.04 8.63
CA ARG A 165 6.71 -8.11 8.76
C ARG A 165 5.89 -8.26 7.50
N LEU A 166 5.46 -9.49 7.24
CA LEU A 166 4.45 -9.80 6.23
C LEU A 166 3.07 -9.84 6.90
N GLY A 167 2.01 -9.44 6.20
CA GLY A 167 0.62 -9.54 6.60
C GLY A 167 -0.15 -10.27 5.51
N ILE A 168 -0.65 -11.47 5.78
CA ILE A 168 -1.38 -12.26 4.78
C ILE A 168 -2.83 -12.44 5.24
N ARG A 169 -3.79 -12.11 4.36
CA ARG A 169 -5.19 -12.47 4.56
C ARG A 169 -5.49 -13.80 3.87
N TYR A 170 -5.89 -14.81 4.65
CA TYR A 170 -6.28 -16.12 4.13
C TYR A 170 -7.77 -16.14 3.73
N TYR A 171 -8.07 -16.57 2.51
CA TYR A 171 -9.42 -16.97 2.06
C TYR A 171 -9.42 -18.50 1.89
N TYR A 172 -10.16 -19.21 2.74
CA TYR A 172 -10.51 -20.65 2.66
C TYR A 172 -9.43 -21.63 2.12
N ASN A 173 -8.62 -22.24 3.01
CA ASN A 173 -8.29 -23.69 3.09
C ASN A 173 -7.16 -23.91 4.13
N THR A 174 -7.54 -24.25 5.36
CA THR A 174 -6.72 -24.25 6.59
C THR A 174 -5.95 -25.55 6.85
N SER A 175 -5.32 -26.18 5.85
CA SER A 175 -4.69 -27.50 6.08
C SER A 175 -3.19 -27.64 5.79
N LYS A 176 -2.52 -26.70 5.11
CA LYS A 176 -1.11 -26.92 4.67
C LYS A 176 -0.04 -25.96 5.16
N PHE A 177 -0.37 -24.91 5.92
CA PHE A 177 0.60 -23.88 6.30
C PHE A 177 0.94 -23.78 7.81
N TYR A 178 0.39 -24.69 8.63
CA TYR A 178 0.42 -24.56 10.10
C TYR A 178 1.76 -24.86 10.78
N THR A 179 2.85 -25.14 10.06
CA THR A 179 4.08 -25.63 10.69
C THR A 179 5.24 -24.64 10.80
N LYS A 180 5.13 -23.35 10.46
CA LYS A 180 6.33 -22.47 10.57
C LYS A 180 6.23 -21.04 11.12
N THR A 181 5.09 -20.47 11.49
CA THR A 181 5.09 -19.10 12.07
C THR A 181 3.97 -18.86 13.09
N GLN A 182 4.29 -18.95 14.39
CA GLN A 182 3.45 -18.47 15.48
C GLN A 182 3.63 -16.95 15.67
N PHE A 183 2.97 -16.08 14.88
CA PHE A 183 2.75 -14.67 15.28
C PHE A 183 1.69 -13.91 14.46
N PHE A 184 0.52 -14.50 14.17
CA PHE A 184 -0.49 -13.91 13.28
C PHE A 184 -1.91 -13.84 13.86
N ARG A 185 -2.11 -13.18 15.02
CA ARG A 185 -3.45 -13.12 15.63
C ARG A 185 -4.06 -11.73 15.88
N GLN A 186 -3.39 -10.61 15.57
CA GLN A 186 -3.88 -9.29 16.02
C GLN A 186 -4.34 -8.29 14.95
N ILE A 187 -4.04 -8.47 13.65
CA ILE A 187 -4.27 -7.40 12.65
C ILE A 187 -5.54 -7.59 11.81
N THR A 188 -6.14 -8.78 11.78
CA THR A 188 -7.26 -9.07 10.87
C THR A 188 -8.63 -8.58 11.36
N HIS A 189 -8.84 -8.43 12.67
CA HIS A 189 -10.15 -8.06 13.22
C HIS A 189 -10.51 -6.57 13.05
N SER A 190 -9.51 -5.67 13.03
CA SER A 190 -9.77 -4.22 12.89
C SER A 190 -10.21 -3.83 11.47
N TRP A 191 -9.78 -4.58 10.45
CA TRP A 191 -10.01 -4.22 9.04
C TRP A 191 -11.41 -4.63 8.51
N TYR A 192 -12.02 -5.70 9.04
CA TYR A 192 -13.35 -6.13 8.59
C TYR A 192 -14.44 -5.11 8.97
N ASN A 193 -14.36 -4.56 10.18
CA ASN A 193 -15.31 -3.55 10.66
C ASN A 193 -15.11 -2.18 10.01
N GLN A 194 -13.96 -1.91 9.39
CA GLN A 194 -13.61 -0.57 8.89
C GLN A 194 -14.03 -0.30 7.43
N PHE A 195 -14.24 -1.35 6.62
CA PHE A 195 -14.67 -1.20 5.21
C PHE A 195 -15.95 -1.96 4.86
N PHE A 196 -16.36 -2.97 5.64
CA PHE A 196 -17.49 -3.85 5.26
C PHE A 196 -18.74 -3.73 6.15
N GLN A 197 -18.75 -2.81 7.14
CA GLN A 197 -19.89 -2.64 8.06
C GLN A 197 -20.68 -1.33 7.93
N TYR A 198 -20.50 -0.57 6.85
CA TYR A 198 -21.44 0.52 6.49
C TYR A 198 -22.31 0.13 5.30
N GLY A 199 -22.97 -1.01 5.43
CA GLY A 199 -24.02 -1.48 4.56
C GLY A 199 -25.12 -2.12 5.40
N ASN A 200 -25.86 -1.27 6.12
CA ASN A 200 -27.26 -1.46 6.55
C ASN A 200 -27.83 -0.09 6.88
#